data_AF-A0A0F9F406-F1
#
_entry.id   AF-A0A0F9F406-F1
#
_cell.length_a   1.000
_cell.length_b   1.000
_cell.length_c   1.000
_cell.angle_alpha   90.00
_cell.angle_beta   90.00
_cell.angle_gamma   90.00
#
_symmetry.space_group_name_H-M   'P 1'
#
loop_
_entity.id
_entity.type
_entity.pdbx_description
1 polymer ?
#
loop_
_entity_poly.entity_id
_entity_poly.type
_entity_poly.pdbx_seq_one_letter_code
_entity_poly.pdbx_strand_id
1 'polypeptide(L)'
;MYFHRNIVICKGSMTGLLVSNNAIVTHNSVYSAGGTGHGIDLINSTVSEEISNNLIEGLISVAAATVNSVFSGNAVFAASSFQQLTGVTISDNTFYDADVDVTAALADSTISDNVFGGVGDSLDIQLAMTNSTVTGNRFNSQLSFGTTITDSIVSNNIVEGLLLVTGGAITSSVLDGNAIVGGGVFGQLASMTFSDNVFTADVNVTAAVDDSTISGNVFSGGTDSLDIQSTIATSTIVGNKFDNDLLFKSTVNNSIIGDNKIDGYLSVSGLASESVFNGNKVGAGLFEQLTEVTISDNIFTAGVATTAVAALVTISNNVFGTLGDTTNSLHVRDEITNCTISGNFFYYSLTLEDTITNCVISGNTINYMVPHLVYYCTVVGNIIGPWTGANYGITHSKVNGNTFSHLTTRYTNNVVWNGNRHIGEFLIESLTAATPVAQQFNCSGNLFEDSVTFRHSAGQVASDTNSLNEVSINGNTFESGLIIGQAGETDQHNWTRSIFSNNCGTGHWVFNADNTNALQEVNIIGNNINGNLDFVCGAGDLDMPAAADGDLHIIALNYFSSYPANGTAAMVIDNAKSLGWGTGDDGAVIGSNK
;
A
#
# COMPACT_ATOMS: atom_id res chain seq x y z
N MET A 1 7.14 12.47 72.30
CA MET A 1 7.92 11.58 71.42
C MET A 1 8.50 10.47 72.30
N TYR A 2 8.14 9.21 72.04
CA TYR A 2 8.66 8.05 72.77
C TYR A 2 9.56 7.26 71.82
N PHE A 3 10.80 7.02 72.21
CA PHE A 3 11.71 6.11 71.51
C PHE A 3 11.70 4.78 72.27
N HIS A 4 11.11 3.75 71.70
CA HIS A 4 11.18 2.41 72.28
C HIS A 4 11.56 1.41 71.19
N ARG A 5 12.75 0.80 71.32
CA ARG A 5 13.22 -0.30 70.45
C ARG A 5 12.95 -0.03 68.97
N ASN A 6 13.51 1.06 68.44
CA ASN A 6 13.41 1.42 67.01
C ASN A 6 12.02 1.91 66.56
N ILE A 7 11.15 2.31 67.48
CA ILE A 7 9.86 2.91 67.12
C ILE A 7 9.85 4.36 67.61
N VAL A 8 9.66 5.29 66.67
CA VAL A 8 9.38 6.69 66.97
C VAL A 8 7.87 6.87 67.01
N ILE A 9 7.28 6.89 68.21
CA ILE A 9 5.84 7.16 68.38
C ILE A 9 5.66 8.61 68.83
N CYS A 10 4.97 9.41 68.04
CA CYS A 10 4.41 10.67 68.50
C CYS A 10 2.92 10.53 68.79
N LYS A 11 2.52 10.68 70.06
CA LYS A 11 1.12 10.94 70.41
C LYS A 11 0.87 12.45 70.26
N GLY A 12 0.48 12.89 69.08
CA GLY A 12 0.22 14.31 68.71
C GLY A 12 0.64 14.61 67.26
N SER A 13 0.35 15.82 66.75
CA SER A 13 0.83 16.25 65.44
C SER A 13 2.35 16.39 65.47
N MET A 14 3.07 15.46 64.84
CA MET A 14 4.48 15.63 64.53
C MET A 14 4.57 16.44 63.24
N THR A 15 5.31 17.53 63.23
CA THR A 15 5.54 18.33 62.01
C THR A 15 6.51 17.65 61.05
N GLY A 16 7.22 16.60 61.51
CA GLY A 16 8.17 15.79 60.75
C GLY A 16 9.20 15.15 61.68
N LEU A 17 9.67 13.94 61.35
CA LEU A 17 10.92 13.42 61.88
C LEU A 17 12.07 14.05 61.08
N LEU A 18 12.80 14.99 61.68
CA LEU A 18 14.00 15.55 61.07
C LEU A 18 15.14 14.53 61.19
N VAL A 19 15.50 13.90 60.09
CA VAL A 19 16.65 13.00 60.00
C VAL A 19 17.85 13.83 59.50
N SER A 20 18.82 14.08 60.37
CA SER A 20 20.05 14.82 60.03
C SER A 20 20.99 13.97 59.15
N ASN A 21 21.93 14.62 58.45
CA ASN A 21 22.97 13.97 57.64
C ASN A 21 23.63 12.78 58.38
N ASN A 22 23.84 11.67 57.65
CA ASN A 22 24.45 10.42 58.12
C ASN A 22 23.62 9.62 59.15
N ALA A 23 22.31 9.51 58.94
CA ALA A 23 21.45 8.65 59.75
C ALA A 23 20.84 7.50 58.94
N ILE A 24 21.14 6.27 59.37
CA ILE A 24 20.53 5.04 58.87
C ILE A 24 19.20 4.83 59.60
N VAL A 25 18.09 4.88 58.87
CA VAL A 25 16.75 4.59 59.41
C VAL A 25 16.31 3.24 58.85
N THR A 26 16.64 2.16 59.57
CA THR A 26 16.25 0.81 59.17
C THR A 26 15.48 0.07 60.25
N HIS A 27 14.52 -0.75 59.84
CA HIS A 27 13.70 -1.57 60.73
C HIS A 27 12.95 -0.74 61.81
N ASN A 28 12.61 0.51 61.50
CA ASN A 28 11.86 1.37 62.40
C ASN A 28 10.39 1.43 61.94
N SER A 29 9.44 1.42 62.88
CA SER A 29 8.08 1.89 62.58
C SER A 29 8.05 3.38 62.86
N VAL A 30 7.97 4.21 61.82
CA VAL A 30 7.79 5.65 61.94
C VAL A 30 6.28 5.92 61.89
N TYR A 31 5.69 6.03 63.08
CA TYR A 31 4.24 6.13 63.24
C TYR A 31 3.84 7.57 63.56
N SER A 32 3.20 8.26 62.60
CA SER A 32 2.49 9.52 62.86
C SER A 32 1.04 9.20 63.23
N ALA A 33 0.73 9.21 64.52
CA ALA A 33 -0.60 8.88 65.02
C ALA A 33 -1.62 10.00 64.69
N GLY A 34 -2.29 9.90 63.54
CA GLY A 34 -3.63 10.47 63.32
C GLY A 34 -3.75 12.00 63.22
N GLY A 35 -2.73 12.70 62.72
CA GLY A 35 -2.80 14.14 62.42
C GLY A 35 -2.34 14.44 61.00
N THR A 36 -2.75 15.58 60.44
CA THR A 36 -2.34 16.12 59.12
C THR A 36 -0.85 16.52 59.04
N GLY A 37 0.00 15.92 59.88
CA GLY A 37 1.42 16.24 59.97
C GLY A 37 2.25 15.45 58.95
N HIS A 38 3.37 16.03 58.51
CA HIS A 38 4.37 15.33 57.71
C HIS A 38 4.95 14.17 58.53
N GLY A 39 4.98 12.97 57.95
CA GLY A 39 5.54 11.78 58.60
C GLY A 39 7.07 11.88 58.67
N ILE A 40 7.70 11.94 57.51
CA ILE A 40 9.15 12.17 57.37
C ILE A 40 9.32 13.43 56.52
N ASP A 41 10.03 14.42 57.08
CA ASP A 41 10.40 15.64 56.35
C ASP A 41 11.93 15.71 56.26
N LEU A 42 12.45 15.44 55.06
CA LEU A 42 13.88 15.51 54.76
C LEU A 42 14.19 16.91 54.23
N ILE A 43 14.41 17.84 55.17
CA ILE A 43 14.73 19.24 54.85
C ILE A 43 16.25 19.37 54.67
N ASN A 44 16.70 19.63 53.44
CA ASN A 44 18.08 20.06 53.11
C ASN A 44 19.21 19.15 53.58
N SER A 45 18.96 17.85 53.77
CA SER A 45 20.01 16.90 54.11
C SER A 45 20.57 16.24 52.85
N THR A 46 21.90 16.27 52.71
CA THR A 46 22.62 15.33 51.85
C THR A 46 22.50 13.97 52.54
N VAL A 47 21.38 13.28 52.32
CA VAL A 47 21.17 11.94 52.87
C VAL A 47 22.02 10.99 52.03
N SER A 48 23.28 10.79 52.39
CA SER A 48 24.13 9.79 51.71
C SER A 48 23.82 8.35 52.18
N GLU A 49 22.59 8.09 52.65
CA GLU A 49 22.28 6.89 53.43
C GLU A 49 20.89 6.31 53.12
N GLU A 50 20.70 5.07 53.61
CA GLU A 50 19.59 4.16 53.33
C GLU A 50 18.43 4.36 54.33
N ILE A 51 17.22 4.52 53.80
CA ILE A 51 15.94 4.43 54.52
C ILE A 51 15.26 3.15 54.07
N SER A 52 15.29 2.11 54.90
CA SER A 52 14.73 0.81 54.50
C SER A 52 13.94 0.05 55.54
N ASN A 53 13.00 -0.78 55.06
CA ASN A 53 12.21 -1.67 55.88
C ASN A 53 11.40 -0.96 56.97
N ASN A 54 10.83 0.20 56.64
CA ASN A 54 10.02 1.00 57.56
C ASN A 54 8.53 0.93 57.21
N LEU A 55 7.69 1.03 58.24
CA LEU A 55 6.28 1.41 58.10
C LEU A 55 6.19 2.93 58.30
N ILE A 56 5.74 3.66 57.28
CA ILE A 56 5.66 5.12 57.28
C ILE A 56 4.20 5.54 57.16
N GLU A 57 3.67 6.15 58.21
CA GLU A 57 2.35 6.77 58.23
C GLU A 57 2.50 8.30 58.26
N GLY A 58 1.88 8.99 57.30
CA GLY A 58 1.93 10.46 57.15
C GLY A 58 2.74 10.93 55.94
N LEU A 59 2.51 12.18 55.52
CA LEU A 59 3.07 12.76 54.29
C LEU A 59 4.60 12.73 54.30
N ILE A 60 5.20 12.11 53.28
CA ILE A 60 6.65 12.23 53.06
C ILE A 60 6.89 13.48 52.22
N SER A 61 7.73 14.39 52.73
CA SER A 61 8.19 15.57 52.00
C SER A 61 9.71 15.52 51.93
N VAL A 62 10.26 15.47 50.71
CA VAL A 62 11.71 15.50 50.49
C VAL A 62 12.05 16.70 49.65
N ALA A 63 12.61 17.75 50.28
CA ALA A 63 12.86 19.02 49.60
C ALA A 63 14.00 18.94 48.56
N ALA A 64 15.01 18.10 48.78
CA ALA A 64 16.03 17.76 47.79
C ALA A 64 16.83 16.55 48.30
N ALA A 65 16.65 15.38 47.69
CA ALA A 65 17.55 14.25 47.92
C ALA A 65 18.66 14.29 46.88
N THR A 66 19.91 14.38 47.36
CA THR A 66 21.09 14.40 46.49
C THR A 66 22.01 13.22 46.79
N VAL A 67 22.35 12.51 45.72
CA VAL A 67 23.45 11.55 45.48
C VAL A 67 23.58 10.41 46.50
N ASN A 68 23.32 9.18 46.03
CA ASN A 68 23.52 7.89 46.69
C ASN A 68 22.59 7.60 47.88
N SER A 69 21.37 8.14 47.90
CA SER A 69 20.34 7.70 48.83
C SER A 69 19.62 6.46 48.29
N VAL A 70 19.31 5.53 49.20
CA VAL A 70 18.51 4.33 48.92
C VAL A 70 17.25 4.40 49.77
N PHE A 71 16.08 4.36 49.14
CA PHE A 71 14.79 4.29 49.80
C PHE A 71 14.15 2.95 49.44
N SER A 72 14.21 1.95 50.33
CA SER A 72 13.83 0.58 49.95
C SER A 72 13.04 -0.26 50.95
N GLY A 73 12.20 -1.17 50.47
CA GLY A 73 11.49 -2.11 51.35
C GLY A 73 10.48 -1.46 52.30
N ASN A 74 10.05 -0.22 52.04
CA ASN A 74 9.15 0.52 52.94
C ASN A 74 7.68 0.29 52.59
N ALA A 75 6.81 0.34 53.60
CA ALA A 75 5.36 0.42 53.44
C ALA A 75 4.89 1.84 53.79
N VAL A 76 4.38 2.58 52.82
CA VAL A 76 4.01 4.00 52.95
C VAL A 76 2.49 4.15 52.80
N PHE A 77 1.80 4.74 53.77
CA PHE A 77 0.32 4.83 53.82
C PHE A 77 -0.24 6.25 53.60
N ALA A 78 0.56 7.16 53.03
CA ALA A 78 0.15 8.53 52.81
C ALA A 78 0.82 9.08 51.55
N ALA A 79 0.17 10.09 50.94
CA ALA A 79 0.72 10.83 49.82
C ALA A 79 2.18 11.21 50.07
N SER A 80 3.01 11.12 49.04
CA SER A 80 4.43 11.40 49.13
C SER A 80 4.80 12.41 48.06
N SER A 81 5.45 13.50 48.45
CA SER A 81 5.94 14.51 47.52
C SER A 81 7.46 14.60 47.64
N PHE A 82 8.13 14.30 46.54
CA PHE A 82 9.54 14.51 46.33
C PHE A 82 9.69 15.78 45.49
N GLN A 83 10.55 16.71 45.91
CA GLN A 83 10.87 17.87 45.08
C GLN A 83 11.88 17.44 44.02
N GLN A 84 13.15 17.27 44.38
CA GLN A 84 14.20 16.86 43.45
C GLN A 84 14.81 15.51 43.86
N LEU A 85 14.92 14.60 42.88
CA LEU A 85 15.57 13.31 43.03
C LEU A 85 16.77 13.25 42.09
N THR A 86 17.98 13.25 42.65
CA THR A 86 19.20 13.11 41.85
C THR A 86 20.12 12.05 42.45
N GLY A 87 20.46 11.01 41.69
CA GLY A 87 21.30 9.91 42.18
C GLY A 87 20.61 9.04 43.24
N VAL A 88 19.29 8.89 43.17
CA VAL A 88 18.48 8.17 44.18
C VAL A 88 18.05 6.81 43.65
N THR A 89 18.07 5.79 44.52
CA THR A 89 17.43 4.49 44.26
C THR A 89 16.19 4.34 45.13
N ILE A 90 15.02 4.18 44.52
CA ILE A 90 13.74 3.89 45.19
C ILE A 90 13.34 2.47 44.79
N SER A 91 13.45 1.49 45.69
CA SER A 91 13.15 0.10 45.33
C SER A 91 12.33 -0.70 46.33
N ASP A 92 11.59 -1.71 45.87
CA ASP A 92 10.91 -2.67 46.76
C ASP A 92 9.91 -2.03 47.75
N ASN A 93 9.41 -0.83 47.48
CA ASN A 93 8.47 -0.15 48.36
C ASN A 93 7.02 -0.47 47.97
N THR A 94 6.11 -0.38 48.94
CA THR A 94 4.66 -0.40 48.70
C THR A 94 4.05 0.91 49.19
N PHE A 95 3.52 1.71 48.26
CA PHE A 95 2.80 2.95 48.53
C PHE A 95 1.28 2.66 48.51
N TYR A 96 0.66 2.56 49.69
CA TYR A 96 -0.77 2.30 49.86
C TYR A 96 -1.58 3.61 49.79
N ASP A 97 -2.57 3.67 48.90
CA ASP A 97 -3.51 4.80 48.74
C ASP A 97 -2.80 6.17 48.67
N ALA A 98 -1.58 6.18 48.14
CA ALA A 98 -0.69 7.32 48.15
C ALA A 98 -0.30 7.67 46.72
N ASP A 99 -0.60 8.90 46.34
CA ASP A 99 -0.03 9.48 45.13
C ASP A 99 1.42 9.86 45.42
N VAL A 100 2.32 9.53 44.48
CA VAL A 100 3.75 9.83 44.58
C VAL A 100 4.11 10.88 43.55
N ASP A 101 4.32 12.12 44.00
CA ASP A 101 4.65 13.23 43.13
C ASP A 101 6.15 13.52 43.18
N VAL A 102 6.82 13.57 42.03
CA VAL A 102 8.14 14.17 41.86
C VAL A 102 7.94 15.53 41.20
N THR A 103 7.83 16.56 42.04
CA THR A 103 7.43 17.93 41.64
C THR A 103 8.54 18.71 40.92
N ALA A 104 9.79 18.24 40.96
CA ALA A 104 10.90 18.74 40.17
C ALA A 104 11.54 17.64 39.30
N ALA A 105 12.80 17.80 38.90
CA ALA A 105 13.46 16.86 37.99
C ALA A 105 13.87 15.55 38.67
N LEU A 106 13.74 14.45 37.92
CA LEU A 106 14.31 13.13 38.23
C LEU A 106 15.58 12.94 37.39
N ALA A 107 16.75 12.89 38.02
CA ALA A 107 18.02 12.76 37.32
C ALA A 107 18.89 11.64 37.89
N ASP A 108 19.61 10.89 37.05
CA ASP A 108 20.57 9.87 37.47
C ASP A 108 20.01 8.88 38.50
N SER A 109 18.71 8.57 38.44
CA SER A 109 17.99 7.87 39.50
C SER A 109 17.34 6.58 39.01
N THR A 110 17.09 5.65 39.91
CA THR A 110 16.42 4.38 39.63
C THR A 110 15.19 4.23 40.52
N ILE A 111 14.03 3.96 39.93
CA ILE A 111 12.79 3.60 40.61
C ILE A 111 12.45 2.18 40.15
N SER A 112 12.59 1.17 41.03
CA SER A 112 12.37 -0.22 40.63
C SER A 112 11.58 -1.07 41.61
N ASP A 113 10.84 -2.06 41.10
CA ASP A 113 10.21 -3.10 41.94
C ASP A 113 9.26 -2.55 43.02
N ASN A 114 8.70 -1.36 42.80
CA ASN A 114 7.75 -0.75 43.72
C ASN A 114 6.30 -1.08 43.33
N VAL A 115 5.40 -1.05 44.31
CA VAL A 115 3.95 -1.10 44.11
C VAL A 115 3.35 0.24 44.52
N PHE A 116 2.74 0.93 43.55
CA PHE A 116 2.06 2.20 43.74
C PHE A 116 0.55 1.98 43.70
N GLY A 117 -0.10 2.12 44.84
CA GLY A 117 -1.52 1.87 45.06
C GLY A 117 -2.40 3.13 45.09
N GLY A 118 -1.88 4.30 44.70
CA GLY A 118 -2.64 5.56 44.64
C GLY A 118 -3.90 5.46 43.79
N VAL A 119 -4.97 6.13 44.23
CA VAL A 119 -6.29 6.13 43.57
C VAL A 119 -6.40 7.16 42.45
N GLY A 120 -5.51 8.16 42.42
CA GLY A 120 -5.41 9.17 41.37
C GLY A 120 -4.21 8.88 40.46
N ASP A 121 -3.07 9.46 40.78
CA ASP A 121 -1.79 9.23 40.10
C ASP A 121 -0.91 8.31 40.94
N SER A 122 -0.47 7.19 40.38
CA SER A 122 0.41 6.27 41.11
C SER A 122 1.83 6.84 41.24
N LEU A 123 2.35 7.42 40.16
CA LEU A 123 3.60 8.18 40.13
C LEU A 123 3.48 9.31 39.11
N ASP A 124 3.70 10.55 39.54
CA ASP A 124 3.67 11.74 38.69
C ASP A 124 5.01 12.48 38.74
N ILE A 125 5.77 12.42 37.64
CA ILE A 125 7.03 13.16 37.49
C ILE A 125 6.73 14.43 36.71
N GLN A 126 6.56 15.55 37.42
CA GLN A 126 5.99 16.77 36.86
C GLN A 126 6.95 17.53 35.93
N LEU A 127 8.26 17.41 36.15
CA LEU A 127 9.30 18.02 35.31
C LEU A 127 10.09 16.95 34.54
N ALA A 128 11.33 17.27 34.16
CA ALA A 128 12.12 16.43 33.27
C ALA A 128 12.66 15.20 33.99
N MET A 129 12.68 14.07 33.26
CA MET A 129 13.40 12.87 33.64
C MET A 129 14.64 12.74 32.76
N THR A 130 15.83 12.63 33.34
CA THR A 130 17.10 12.51 32.60
C THR A 130 17.97 11.40 33.16
N ASN A 131 18.57 10.59 32.27
CA ASN A 131 19.52 9.53 32.65
C ASN A 131 19.00 8.64 33.81
N SER A 132 17.71 8.31 33.78
CA SER A 132 17.05 7.64 34.89
C SER A 132 16.34 6.37 34.41
N THR A 133 16.08 5.45 35.34
CA THR A 133 15.41 4.17 35.05
C THR A 133 14.16 4.02 35.92
N VAL A 134 13.02 3.69 35.30
CA VAL A 134 11.78 3.29 35.98
C VAL A 134 11.46 1.88 35.51
N THR A 135 11.69 0.85 36.34
CA THR A 135 11.58 -0.54 35.89
C THR A 135 10.96 -1.53 36.88
N GLY A 136 10.23 -2.52 36.40
CA GLY A 136 9.69 -3.59 37.27
C GLY A 136 8.63 -3.10 38.27
N ASN A 137 8.10 -1.90 38.11
CA ASN A 137 7.12 -1.35 39.04
C ASN A 137 5.69 -1.76 38.64
N ARG A 138 4.80 -1.72 39.63
CA ARG A 138 3.36 -1.86 39.42
C ARG A 138 2.64 -0.59 39.85
N PHE A 139 1.91 0.02 38.93
CA PHE A 139 1.09 1.20 39.13
C PHE A 139 -0.38 0.78 39.02
N ASN A 140 -1.13 0.84 40.12
CA ASN A 140 -2.55 0.47 40.13
C ASN A 140 -3.45 1.55 39.49
N SER A 141 -2.90 2.72 39.17
CA SER A 141 -3.56 3.79 38.42
C SER A 141 -2.60 4.36 37.35
N GLN A 142 -2.41 5.67 37.31
CA GLN A 142 -1.66 6.36 36.25
C GLN A 142 -0.15 6.46 36.55
N LEU A 143 0.67 6.27 35.51
CA LEU A 143 2.07 6.68 35.47
C LEU A 143 2.17 7.92 34.57
N SER A 144 2.60 9.04 35.14
CA SER A 144 2.62 10.35 34.49
C SER A 144 4.02 10.95 34.42
N PHE A 145 4.33 11.53 33.27
CA PHE A 145 5.47 12.38 33.02
C PHE A 145 4.96 13.72 32.47
N GLY A 146 5.13 14.78 33.23
CA GLY A 146 4.60 16.12 32.95
C GLY A 146 5.40 16.91 31.92
N THR A 147 6.62 16.48 31.56
CA THR A 147 7.42 17.13 30.51
C THR A 147 8.26 16.11 29.69
N THR A 148 9.58 16.32 29.61
CA THR A 148 10.51 15.61 28.71
C THR A 148 11.15 14.43 29.43
N ILE A 149 11.29 13.31 28.71
CA ILE A 149 12.08 12.15 29.12
C ILE A 149 13.31 12.09 28.22
N THR A 150 14.52 12.07 28.79
CA THR A 150 15.78 12.11 28.04
C THR A 150 16.75 11.05 28.54
N ASP A 151 17.40 10.33 27.63
CA ASP A 151 18.41 9.31 27.95
C ASP A 151 17.96 8.33 29.04
N SER A 152 16.67 7.98 29.06
CA SER A 152 16.05 7.27 30.18
C SER A 152 15.40 5.96 29.74
N ILE A 153 15.17 5.07 30.70
CA ILE A 153 14.59 3.75 30.48
C ILE A 153 13.30 3.63 31.30
N VAL A 154 12.20 3.29 30.64
CA VAL A 154 10.92 2.93 31.28
C VAL A 154 10.55 1.53 30.82
N SER A 155 10.78 0.51 31.65
CA SER A 155 10.67 -0.87 31.18
C SER A 155 10.08 -1.87 32.17
N ASN A 156 9.46 -2.94 31.68
CA ASN A 156 8.92 -4.02 32.51
C ASN A 156 7.94 -3.56 33.60
N ASN A 157 7.24 -2.44 33.39
CA ASN A 157 6.26 -1.94 34.34
C ASN A 157 4.86 -2.48 34.02
N ILE A 158 4.02 -2.60 35.05
CA ILE A 158 2.58 -2.86 34.90
C ILE A 158 1.85 -1.57 35.26
N VAL A 159 1.11 -0.99 34.32
CA VAL A 159 0.29 0.21 34.53
C VAL A 159 -1.17 -0.16 34.34
N GLU A 160 -1.95 -0.20 35.42
CA GLU A 160 -3.37 -0.58 35.35
C GLU A 160 -4.26 0.57 34.85
N GLY A 161 -3.83 1.82 35.03
CA GLY A 161 -4.44 3.01 34.47
C GLY A 161 -3.76 3.48 33.20
N LEU A 162 -3.54 4.79 33.08
CA LEU A 162 -2.96 5.44 31.89
C LEU A 162 -1.44 5.57 32.00
N LEU A 163 -0.76 5.46 30.86
CA LEU A 163 0.61 5.97 30.71
C LEU A 163 0.54 7.33 30.00
N LEU A 164 0.87 8.40 30.71
CA LEU A 164 0.78 9.76 30.23
C LEU A 164 2.18 10.38 30.12
N VAL A 165 2.54 10.84 28.93
CA VAL A 165 3.71 11.70 28.71
C VAL A 165 3.22 13.00 28.07
N THR A 166 2.75 13.90 28.92
CA THR A 166 2.22 15.21 28.52
C THR A 166 3.30 16.26 28.47
N GLY A 167 3.25 17.16 27.50
CA GLY A 167 4.00 18.42 27.55
C GLY A 167 5.48 18.37 27.11
N GLY A 168 6.05 17.20 26.79
CA GLY A 168 7.43 17.10 26.32
C GLY A 168 7.70 15.99 25.32
N ALA A 169 8.95 15.91 24.90
CA ALA A 169 9.45 14.86 24.01
C ALA A 169 10.04 13.70 24.83
N ILE A 170 9.93 12.49 24.31
CA ILE A 170 10.73 11.35 24.71
C ILE A 170 11.90 11.28 23.75
N THR A 171 13.11 11.61 24.22
CA THR A 171 14.32 11.72 23.40
C THR A 171 15.36 10.70 23.84
N SER A 172 15.96 9.97 22.90
CA SER A 172 17.09 9.05 23.18
C SER A 172 16.79 8.04 24.30
N SER A 173 15.54 7.61 24.41
CA SER A 173 15.04 6.84 25.55
C SER A 173 14.45 5.50 25.11
N VAL A 174 14.25 4.60 26.06
CA VAL A 174 13.73 3.25 25.84
C VAL A 174 12.44 3.05 26.62
N LEU A 175 11.36 2.72 25.92
CA LEU A 175 10.09 2.23 26.49
C LEU A 175 9.92 0.76 26.09
N ASP A 176 10.21 -0.16 27.01
CA ASP A 176 10.37 -1.58 26.67
C ASP A 176 9.63 -2.53 27.61
N GLY A 177 8.88 -3.50 27.08
CA GLY A 177 8.32 -4.60 27.88
C GLY A 177 7.25 -4.19 28.90
N ASN A 178 6.57 -3.03 28.72
CA ASN A 178 5.55 -2.58 29.66
C ASN A 178 4.18 -3.19 29.35
N ALA A 179 3.42 -3.54 30.38
CA ALA A 179 2.02 -3.97 30.27
C ALA A 179 1.10 -2.85 30.77
N ILE A 180 0.37 -2.23 29.85
CA ILE A 180 -0.44 -1.03 30.08
C ILE A 180 -1.90 -1.39 29.78
N VAL A 181 -2.69 -1.51 30.83
CA VAL A 181 -4.11 -1.88 30.73
C VAL A 181 -4.92 -0.69 30.20
N GLY A 182 -4.61 0.53 30.61
CA GLY A 182 -5.22 1.71 30.01
C GLY A 182 -4.61 2.08 28.65
N GLY A 183 -4.85 3.33 28.26
CA GLY A 183 -4.30 3.92 27.04
C GLY A 183 -2.95 4.56 27.26
N GLY A 184 -2.28 4.88 26.15
CA GLY A 184 -1.06 5.67 26.12
C GLY A 184 -1.33 7.03 25.47
N VAL A 185 -0.85 8.11 26.07
CA VAL A 185 -0.83 9.42 25.40
C VAL A 185 0.58 9.97 25.46
N PHE A 186 1.13 10.19 24.27
CA PHE A 186 2.49 10.67 24.09
C PHE A 186 2.49 12.02 23.36
N GLY A 187 3.39 12.91 23.79
CA GLY A 187 3.74 14.12 23.07
C GLY A 187 4.53 13.79 21.79
N GLN A 188 5.84 13.96 21.84
CA GLN A 188 6.77 13.65 20.75
C GLN A 188 7.61 12.41 21.08
N LEU A 189 7.88 11.57 20.08
CA LEU A 189 8.81 10.44 20.16
C LEU A 189 10.02 10.74 19.26
N ALA A 190 11.23 10.80 19.81
CA ALA A 190 12.42 11.22 19.07
C ALA A 190 13.64 10.35 19.42
N SER A 191 14.29 9.75 18.41
CA SER A 191 15.45 8.86 18.61
C SER A 191 15.21 7.79 19.68
N MET A 192 13.99 7.24 19.76
CA MET A 192 13.60 6.34 20.85
C MET A 192 13.40 4.89 20.39
N THR A 193 13.51 3.96 21.34
CA THR A 193 13.10 2.57 21.15
C THR A 193 11.81 2.32 21.92
N PHE A 194 10.74 1.94 21.22
CA PHE A 194 9.43 1.62 21.77
C PHE A 194 9.11 0.15 21.46
N SER A 195 9.42 -0.76 22.38
CA SER A 195 9.41 -2.20 22.09
C SER A 195 8.66 -3.07 23.09
N ASP A 196 8.11 -4.18 22.59
CA ASP A 196 7.55 -5.27 23.41
C ASP A 196 6.50 -4.82 24.45
N ASN A 197 5.84 -3.69 24.21
CA ASN A 197 4.80 -3.18 25.10
C ASN A 197 3.44 -3.78 24.72
N VAL A 198 2.57 -3.94 25.72
CA VAL A 198 1.19 -4.40 25.55
C VAL A 198 0.24 -3.31 26.01
N PHE A 199 -0.61 -2.81 25.11
CA PHE A 199 -1.65 -1.83 25.39
C PHE A 199 -3.03 -2.46 25.25
N THR A 200 -3.92 -2.27 26.22
CA THR A 200 -5.32 -2.74 26.11
C THR A 200 -6.35 -1.64 25.87
N ALA A 201 -5.91 -0.38 25.73
CA ALA A 201 -6.69 0.71 25.15
C ALA A 201 -5.89 1.44 24.05
N ASP A 202 -6.46 2.50 23.47
CA ASP A 202 -5.86 3.26 22.36
C ASP A 202 -4.54 3.94 22.77
N VAL A 203 -3.62 4.05 21.80
CA VAL A 203 -2.39 4.82 21.95
C VAL A 203 -2.39 6.01 21.01
N ASN A 204 -2.25 7.21 21.57
CA ASN A 204 -2.20 8.46 20.81
C ASN A 204 -0.82 9.09 20.89
N VAL A 205 -0.22 9.39 19.74
CA VAL A 205 0.97 10.23 19.63
C VAL A 205 0.55 11.55 18.99
N THR A 206 0.56 12.60 19.80
CA THR A 206 -0.02 13.91 19.43
C THR A 206 0.95 14.82 18.67
N ALA A 207 2.26 14.55 18.76
CA ALA A 207 3.30 15.25 18.02
C ALA A 207 4.13 14.27 17.16
N ALA A 208 5.31 14.70 16.72
CA ALA A 208 6.09 13.96 15.73
C ALA A 208 6.68 12.65 16.28
N VAL A 209 6.87 11.67 15.38
CA VAL A 209 7.71 10.49 15.59
C VAL A 209 8.93 10.64 14.67
N ASP A 210 10.11 10.82 15.25
CA ASP A 210 11.33 11.09 14.50
C ASP A 210 12.46 10.14 14.91
N ASP A 211 13.16 9.57 13.94
CA ASP A 211 14.33 8.70 14.15
C ASP A 211 14.07 7.55 15.14
N SER A 212 12.82 7.08 15.22
CA SER A 212 12.38 6.17 16.30
C SER A 212 12.09 4.77 15.76
N THR A 213 12.25 3.77 16.61
CA THR A 213 11.89 2.38 16.33
C THR A 213 10.72 1.95 17.20
N ILE A 214 9.62 1.54 16.59
CA ILE A 214 8.42 0.98 17.24
C ILE A 214 8.30 -0.48 16.82
N SER A 215 8.56 -1.43 17.73
CA SER A 215 8.64 -2.85 17.35
C SER A 215 8.17 -3.86 18.37
N GLY A 216 7.55 -4.97 17.93
CA GLY A 216 7.16 -6.06 18.83
C GLY A 216 6.01 -5.73 19.79
N ASN A 217 5.35 -4.58 19.63
CA ASN A 217 4.26 -4.16 20.51
C ASN A 217 2.94 -4.86 20.15
N VAL A 218 2.06 -4.97 21.14
CA VAL A 218 0.70 -5.49 20.98
C VAL A 218 -0.30 -4.42 21.42
N PHE A 219 -1.04 -3.88 20.46
CA PHE A 219 -2.10 -2.90 20.67
C PHE A 219 -3.46 -3.61 20.54
N SER A 220 -4.06 -3.98 21.67
CA SER A 220 -5.29 -4.79 21.73
C SER A 220 -6.56 -3.97 22.00
N GLY A 221 -6.42 -2.64 22.05
CA GLY A 221 -7.40 -1.75 22.65
C GLY A 221 -8.16 -0.82 21.70
N GLY A 222 -9.31 -0.35 22.22
CA GLY A 222 -10.18 0.72 21.73
C GLY A 222 -10.61 0.65 20.26
N THR A 223 -10.78 1.81 19.61
CA THR A 223 -11.13 1.88 18.17
C THR A 223 -9.89 2.03 17.30
N ASP A 224 -8.89 2.73 17.82
CA ASP A 224 -7.69 3.13 17.09
C ASP A 224 -6.51 2.57 17.89
N SER A 225 -5.98 1.42 17.47
CA SER A 225 -4.89 0.76 18.19
C SER A 225 -3.66 1.66 18.36
N LEU A 226 -3.30 2.40 17.30
CA LEU A 226 -2.28 3.44 17.34
C LEU A 226 -2.67 4.58 16.40
N ASP A 227 -2.79 5.79 16.96
CA ASP A 227 -3.09 7.03 16.24
C ASP A 227 -1.90 7.99 16.34
N ILE A 228 -1.20 8.21 15.22
CA ILE A 228 -0.14 9.19 15.10
C ILE A 228 -0.67 10.41 14.36
N GLN A 229 -0.85 11.50 15.11
CA GLN A 229 -1.56 12.69 14.66
C GLN A 229 -0.67 13.68 13.90
N SER A 230 0.64 13.47 13.91
CA SER A 230 1.64 14.36 13.32
C SER A 230 2.63 13.59 12.44
N THR A 231 3.70 14.27 12.02
CA THR A 231 4.69 13.75 11.07
C THR A 231 5.45 12.56 11.65
N ILE A 232 5.66 11.55 10.81
CA ILE A 232 6.65 10.49 11.01
C ILE A 232 7.81 10.73 10.07
N ALA A 233 9.03 10.76 10.61
CA ALA A 233 10.25 10.95 9.83
C ALA A 233 11.30 9.92 10.25
N THR A 234 12.01 9.35 9.27
CA THR A 234 13.22 8.54 9.53
C THR A 234 13.00 7.39 10.52
N SER A 235 11.78 6.87 10.61
CA SER A 235 11.36 5.95 11.67
C SER A 235 11.02 4.57 11.14
N THR A 236 11.09 3.57 12.01
CA THR A 236 10.81 2.17 11.70
C THR A 236 9.69 1.64 12.59
N ILE A 237 8.59 1.17 12.00
CA ILE A 237 7.45 0.56 12.69
C ILE A 237 7.31 -0.88 12.20
N VAL A 238 7.82 -1.84 12.97
CA VAL A 238 7.94 -3.23 12.50
C VAL A 238 7.55 -4.31 13.49
N GLY A 239 6.95 -5.41 13.00
CA GLY A 239 6.68 -6.59 13.82
C GLY A 239 5.65 -6.36 14.94
N ASN A 240 4.78 -5.35 14.81
CA ASN A 240 3.75 -5.05 15.79
C ASN A 240 2.44 -5.78 15.47
N LYS A 241 1.60 -5.99 16.49
CA LYS A 241 0.24 -6.50 16.37
C LYS A 241 -0.76 -5.41 16.78
N PHE A 242 -1.68 -5.08 15.89
CA PHE A 242 -2.80 -4.16 16.11
C PHE A 242 -4.10 -4.93 15.92
N ASP A 243 -4.94 -4.96 16.96
CA ASP A 243 -6.24 -5.64 16.89
C ASP A 243 -7.30 -4.74 16.22
N ASN A 244 -7.04 -3.44 16.10
CA ASN A 244 -7.85 -2.47 15.37
C ASN A 244 -6.98 -1.66 14.38
N ASP A 245 -7.23 -0.36 14.26
CA ASP A 245 -6.66 0.50 13.22
C ASP A 245 -5.27 1.04 13.58
N LEU A 246 -4.41 1.16 12.56
CA LEU A 246 -3.15 1.90 12.58
C LEU A 246 -3.33 3.15 11.71
N LEU A 247 -3.35 4.32 12.35
CA LEU A 247 -3.68 5.60 11.72
C LEU A 247 -2.48 6.54 11.70
N PHE A 248 -2.16 7.02 10.50
CA PHE A 248 -1.20 8.09 10.24
C PHE A 248 -1.95 9.29 9.67
N LYS A 249 -2.26 10.27 10.54
CA LYS A 249 -3.12 11.41 10.16
C LYS A 249 -2.37 12.54 9.42
N SER A 250 -1.06 12.41 9.28
CA SER A 250 -0.17 13.41 8.69
C SER A 250 0.92 12.74 7.82
N THR A 251 2.01 13.45 7.56
CA THR A 251 3.11 13.02 6.68
C THR A 251 3.86 11.81 7.23
N VAL A 252 4.17 10.84 6.38
CA VAL A 252 5.07 9.72 6.65
C VAL A 252 6.25 9.84 5.69
N ASN A 253 7.45 10.18 6.18
CA ASN A 253 8.60 10.46 5.33
C ASN A 253 9.80 9.58 5.67
N ASN A 254 10.48 9.05 4.64
CA ASN A 254 11.70 8.25 4.77
C ASN A 254 11.61 7.19 5.88
N SER A 255 10.46 6.49 5.95
CA SER A 255 10.13 5.58 7.05
C SER A 255 9.81 4.19 6.55
N ILE A 256 10.00 3.20 7.43
CA ILE A 256 9.71 1.78 7.15
C ILE A 256 8.55 1.33 8.03
N ILE A 257 7.46 0.87 7.41
CA ILE A 257 6.29 0.34 8.07
C ILE A 257 6.13 -1.10 7.57
N GLY A 258 6.60 -2.09 8.33
CA GLY A 258 6.69 -3.44 7.81
C GLY A 258 6.48 -4.59 8.78
N ASP A 259 6.16 -5.77 8.26
CA ASP A 259 5.95 -6.99 9.03
C ASP A 259 4.93 -6.85 10.18
N ASN A 260 3.98 -5.90 10.07
CA ASN A 260 2.95 -5.69 11.08
C ASN A 260 1.71 -6.55 10.80
N LYS A 261 1.03 -6.99 11.87
CA LYS A 261 -0.30 -7.60 11.79
C LYS A 261 -1.33 -6.58 12.24
N ILE A 262 -2.15 -6.08 11.32
CA ILE A 262 -3.18 -5.06 11.54
C ILE A 262 -4.52 -5.70 11.21
N ASP A 263 -5.34 -6.02 12.22
CA ASP A 263 -6.64 -6.65 11.99
C ASP A 263 -7.68 -5.62 11.46
N GLY A 264 -7.50 -4.33 11.73
CA GLY A 264 -8.29 -3.21 11.20
C GLY A 264 -7.71 -2.54 9.95
N TYR A 265 -7.79 -1.20 9.90
CA TYR A 265 -7.30 -0.37 8.80
C TYR A 265 -5.84 0.06 8.99
N LEU A 266 -5.06 0.03 7.92
CA LEU A 266 -3.85 0.82 7.77
C LEU A 266 -4.21 2.09 6.99
N SER A 267 -4.20 3.24 7.64
CA SER A 267 -4.59 4.51 7.01
C SER A 267 -3.44 5.52 7.02
N VAL A 268 -3.10 6.06 5.87
CA VAL A 268 -2.22 7.23 5.70
C VAL A 268 -3.02 8.33 5.02
N SER A 269 -3.51 9.30 5.80
CA SER A 269 -4.28 10.43 5.26
C SER A 269 -3.41 11.63 4.86
N GLY A 270 -2.15 11.67 5.29
CA GLY A 270 -1.18 12.66 4.83
C GLY A 270 -0.35 12.19 3.64
N LEU A 271 0.73 12.93 3.35
CA LEU A 271 1.72 12.57 2.34
C LEU A 271 2.63 11.45 2.85
N ALA A 272 2.65 10.31 2.18
CA ALA A 272 3.74 9.35 2.32
C ALA A 272 4.83 9.65 1.28
N SER A 273 6.05 9.93 1.72
CA SER A 273 7.20 10.18 0.84
C SER A 273 8.41 9.32 1.17
N GLU A 274 9.12 8.82 0.15
CA GLU A 274 10.38 8.05 0.30
C GLU A 274 10.27 6.87 1.29
N SER A 275 9.06 6.32 1.45
CA SER A 275 8.73 5.37 2.52
C SER A 275 8.45 3.97 1.99
N VAL A 276 8.64 2.97 2.84
CA VAL A 276 8.46 1.55 2.52
C VAL A 276 7.36 0.96 3.40
N PHE A 277 6.33 0.39 2.77
CA PHE A 277 5.30 -0.40 3.42
C PHE A 277 5.45 -1.86 2.99
N ASN A 278 6.11 -2.70 3.79
CA ASN A 278 6.48 -4.06 3.36
C ASN A 278 6.06 -5.19 4.31
N GLY A 279 5.55 -6.30 3.80
CA GLY A 279 5.31 -7.50 4.63
C GLY A 279 4.15 -7.39 5.63
N ASN A 280 3.32 -6.34 5.55
CA ASN A 280 2.21 -6.15 6.49
C ASN A 280 1.04 -7.08 6.15
N LYS A 281 0.38 -7.63 7.16
CA LYS A 281 -0.92 -8.29 7.04
C LYS A 281 -1.99 -7.35 7.57
N VAL A 282 -2.85 -6.86 6.70
CA VAL A 282 -3.79 -5.76 6.99
C VAL A 282 -5.23 -6.20 6.72
N GLY A 283 -6.16 -5.74 7.55
CA GLY A 283 -7.59 -5.76 7.26
C GLY A 283 -7.87 -5.07 5.94
N ALA A 284 -7.78 -3.74 5.92
CA ALA A 284 -7.91 -2.90 4.73
C ALA A 284 -6.87 -1.77 4.71
N GLY A 285 -6.54 -1.25 3.52
CA GLY A 285 -5.56 -0.17 3.35
C GLY A 285 -6.18 1.10 2.76
N LEU A 286 -5.82 2.26 3.31
CA LEU A 286 -6.13 3.58 2.77
C LEU A 286 -4.85 4.42 2.68
N PHE A 287 -4.52 4.91 1.49
CA PHE A 287 -3.40 5.83 1.29
C PHE A 287 -3.87 7.02 0.46
N GLU A 288 -3.80 8.24 0.99
CA GLU A 288 -4.37 9.42 0.31
C GLU A 288 -3.39 10.17 -0.58
N GLN A 289 -2.09 10.20 -0.24
CA GLN A 289 -1.06 10.90 -1.02
C GLN A 289 0.25 10.11 -0.96
N LEU A 290 0.76 9.67 -2.12
CA LEU A 290 1.96 8.85 -2.23
C LEU A 290 2.99 9.49 -3.15
N THR A 291 4.25 9.55 -2.73
CA THR A 291 5.38 10.07 -3.52
C THR A 291 6.64 9.25 -3.26
N GLU A 292 7.19 8.54 -4.25
CA GLU A 292 8.39 7.71 -4.04
C GLU A 292 8.19 6.63 -2.96
N VAL A 293 7.00 6.02 -2.94
CA VAL A 293 6.62 5.00 -1.96
C VAL A 293 6.74 3.61 -2.56
N THR A 294 7.28 2.68 -1.77
CA THR A 294 7.29 1.25 -2.09
C THR A 294 6.29 0.52 -1.20
N ILE A 295 5.32 -0.16 -1.79
CA ILE A 295 4.34 -1.01 -1.09
C ILE A 295 4.59 -2.45 -1.56
N SER A 296 5.24 -3.29 -0.75
CA SER A 296 5.58 -4.65 -1.17
C SER A 296 5.19 -5.76 -0.21
N ASP A 297 4.92 -6.96 -0.73
CA ASP A 297 4.74 -8.18 0.06
C ASP A 297 3.64 -8.08 1.15
N ASN A 298 2.68 -7.16 1.02
CA ASN A 298 1.58 -7.00 1.97
C ASN A 298 0.42 -7.94 1.62
N ILE A 299 -0.33 -8.35 2.64
CA ILE A 299 -1.54 -9.15 2.51
C ILE A 299 -2.71 -8.31 3.02
N PHE A 300 -3.57 -7.85 2.12
CA PHE A 300 -4.80 -7.13 2.45
C PHE A 300 -5.98 -8.11 2.41
N THR A 301 -6.71 -8.23 3.51
CA THR A 301 -7.84 -9.19 3.59
C THR A 301 -9.16 -8.62 3.06
N ALA A 302 -9.26 -7.29 3.00
CA ALA A 302 -10.32 -6.49 2.41
C ALA A 302 -9.73 -5.44 1.43
N GLY A 303 -10.59 -4.68 0.74
CA GLY A 303 -10.22 -3.74 -0.32
C GLY A 303 -9.19 -2.67 0.08
N VAL A 304 -8.46 -2.16 -0.91
CA VAL A 304 -7.44 -1.12 -0.74
C VAL A 304 -7.77 0.09 -1.61
N ALA A 305 -7.96 1.24 -0.97
CA ALA A 305 -8.16 2.50 -1.67
C ALA A 305 -6.86 3.31 -1.62
N THR A 306 -6.35 3.69 -2.80
CA THR A 306 -5.19 4.57 -2.93
C THR A 306 -5.54 5.78 -3.80
N THR A 307 -5.21 6.96 -3.30
CA THR A 307 -5.21 8.21 -4.04
C THR A 307 -3.73 8.62 -4.14
N ALA A 308 -3.21 8.82 -5.35
CA ALA A 308 -1.78 8.91 -5.58
C ALA A 308 -1.44 10.22 -6.30
N VAL A 309 -1.22 11.29 -5.55
CA VAL A 309 -0.83 12.58 -6.13
C VAL A 309 0.64 12.55 -6.60
N ALA A 310 0.84 12.26 -7.88
CA ALA A 310 2.00 12.62 -8.70
C ALA A 310 3.40 12.22 -8.20
N ALA A 311 3.74 10.92 -8.13
CA ALA A 311 5.15 10.46 -8.18
C ALA A 311 5.30 8.93 -8.34
N LEU A 312 6.55 8.46 -8.44
CA LEU A 312 6.96 7.06 -8.58
C LEU A 312 6.38 6.21 -7.44
N VAL A 313 5.46 5.29 -7.74
CA VAL A 313 4.93 4.32 -6.77
C VAL A 313 5.26 2.91 -7.25
N THR A 314 5.91 2.12 -6.39
CA THR A 314 6.22 0.71 -6.66
C THR A 314 5.33 -0.17 -5.79
N ILE A 315 4.42 -0.93 -6.39
CA ILE A 315 3.52 -1.87 -5.73
C ILE A 315 3.89 -3.28 -6.16
N SER A 316 4.51 -4.09 -5.30
CA SER A 316 5.01 -5.41 -5.71
C SER A 316 4.66 -6.54 -4.75
N ASN A 317 4.37 -7.72 -5.27
CA ASN A 317 4.09 -8.95 -4.52
C ASN A 317 2.97 -8.84 -3.47
N ASN A 318 2.04 -7.88 -3.60
CA ASN A 318 0.93 -7.76 -2.68
C ASN A 318 -0.16 -8.80 -3.01
N VAL A 319 -0.85 -9.27 -1.97
CA VAL A 319 -2.04 -10.15 -2.09
C VAL A 319 -3.26 -9.33 -1.66
N PHE A 320 -4.22 -9.18 -2.57
CA PHE A 320 -5.47 -8.45 -2.30
C PHE A 320 -6.64 -9.43 -2.24
N GLY A 321 -7.26 -9.53 -1.06
CA GLY A 321 -8.46 -10.30 -0.79
C GLY A 321 -8.23 -11.76 -0.40
N THR A 322 -9.31 -12.37 0.08
CA THR A 322 -9.43 -13.83 0.24
C THR A 322 -10.17 -14.42 -0.95
N LEU A 323 -9.88 -15.69 -1.28
CA LEU A 323 -10.56 -16.43 -2.35
C LEU A 323 -12.09 -16.39 -2.16
N GLY A 324 -12.79 -15.60 -2.98
CA GLY A 324 -14.26 -15.56 -3.05
C GLY A 324 -14.92 -14.23 -2.67
N ASP A 325 -14.17 -13.20 -2.25
CA ASP A 325 -14.73 -11.89 -1.92
C ASP A 325 -14.57 -10.89 -3.08
N THR A 326 -15.71 -10.48 -3.65
CA THR A 326 -15.84 -9.58 -4.80
C THR A 326 -15.61 -8.10 -4.48
N THR A 327 -15.39 -7.73 -3.21
CA THR A 327 -15.18 -6.34 -2.79
C THR A 327 -13.72 -5.88 -2.81
N ASN A 328 -12.80 -6.79 -3.14
CA ASN A 328 -11.37 -6.51 -3.16
C ASN A 328 -10.93 -5.85 -4.47
N SER A 329 -10.96 -4.51 -4.46
CA SER A 329 -10.41 -3.67 -5.52
C SER A 329 -9.14 -2.95 -5.05
N LEU A 330 -8.10 -2.89 -5.89
CA LEU A 330 -7.08 -1.85 -5.78
C LEU A 330 -7.56 -0.67 -6.63
N HIS A 331 -7.88 0.43 -5.96
CA HIS A 331 -8.30 1.66 -6.62
C HIS A 331 -7.14 2.64 -6.61
N VAL A 332 -6.64 3.05 -7.78
CA VAL A 332 -5.60 4.08 -7.89
C VAL A 332 -6.16 5.30 -8.61
N ARG A 333 -6.26 6.41 -7.88
CA ARG A 333 -6.65 7.74 -8.40
C ARG A 333 -5.42 8.61 -8.65
N ASP A 334 -5.57 9.58 -9.54
CA ASP A 334 -4.64 10.61 -9.95
C ASP A 334 -3.51 10.19 -10.93
N GLU A 335 -2.75 11.20 -11.39
CA GLU A 335 -1.70 11.05 -12.40
C GLU A 335 -0.48 10.30 -11.86
N ILE A 336 -0.15 9.15 -12.44
CA ILE A 336 1.03 8.35 -12.06
C ILE A 336 2.07 8.38 -13.17
N THR A 337 3.27 8.88 -12.87
CA THR A 337 4.37 8.90 -13.85
C THR A 337 4.91 7.50 -14.10
N ASN A 338 5.20 6.75 -13.04
CA ASN A 338 5.79 5.41 -13.10
C ASN A 338 5.09 4.53 -12.06
N CYS A 339 4.42 3.48 -12.52
CA CYS A 339 3.74 2.49 -11.71
C CYS A 339 4.28 1.11 -12.06
N THR A 340 4.80 0.37 -11.07
CA THR A 340 5.05 -1.07 -11.23
C THR A 340 4.10 -1.79 -10.32
N ILE A 341 3.20 -2.61 -10.87
CA ILE A 341 2.27 -3.47 -10.15
C ILE A 341 2.69 -4.91 -10.44
N SER A 342 3.27 -5.62 -9.47
CA SER A 342 3.52 -7.05 -9.59
C SER A 342 2.78 -7.83 -8.51
N GLY A 343 2.24 -9.00 -8.81
CA GLY A 343 1.55 -9.82 -7.82
C GLY A 343 1.05 -11.15 -8.34
N ASN A 344 1.04 -12.17 -7.48
CA ASN A 344 0.61 -13.52 -7.88
C ASN A 344 -0.91 -13.63 -8.07
N PHE A 345 -1.70 -12.77 -7.42
CA PHE A 345 -3.16 -12.90 -7.38
C PHE A 345 -3.87 -11.55 -7.28
N PHE A 346 -4.49 -11.08 -8.36
CA PHE A 346 -5.50 -10.02 -8.34
C PHE A 346 -6.85 -10.67 -8.65
N TYR A 347 -7.59 -11.02 -7.62
CA TYR A 347 -8.78 -11.83 -7.83
C TYR A 347 -9.97 -11.04 -8.41
N TYR A 348 -10.20 -9.76 -8.08
CA TYR A 348 -11.50 -9.15 -8.39
C TYR A 348 -11.60 -7.74 -9.00
N SER A 349 -10.65 -6.81 -8.87
CA SER A 349 -10.52 -5.68 -9.82
C SER A 349 -9.31 -4.79 -9.53
N LEU A 350 -8.61 -4.36 -10.59
CA LEU A 350 -7.73 -3.20 -10.56
C LEU A 350 -8.47 -2.07 -11.29
N THR A 351 -8.78 -0.99 -10.58
CA THR A 351 -9.37 0.21 -11.15
C THR A 351 -8.35 1.32 -11.07
N LEU A 352 -7.94 1.80 -12.24
CA LEU A 352 -7.11 2.98 -12.36
C LEU A 352 -8.04 4.04 -12.94
N GLU A 353 -8.22 5.21 -12.32
CA GLU A 353 -9.16 6.22 -12.83
C GLU A 353 -8.49 7.23 -13.77
N ASP A 354 -7.22 7.56 -13.55
CA ASP A 354 -6.57 8.71 -14.19
C ASP A 354 -5.39 8.35 -15.10
N THR A 355 -4.65 9.36 -15.53
CA THR A 355 -3.58 9.23 -16.54
C THR A 355 -2.35 8.51 -15.98
N ILE A 356 -1.92 7.43 -16.62
CA ILE A 356 -0.66 6.75 -16.28
C ILE A 356 0.34 6.91 -17.41
N THR A 357 1.53 7.44 -17.11
CA THR A 357 2.56 7.64 -18.14
C THR A 357 3.27 6.33 -18.45
N ASN A 358 3.85 5.66 -17.45
CA ASN A 358 4.48 4.36 -17.58
C ASN A 358 3.94 3.38 -16.53
N CYS A 359 3.37 2.27 -17.00
CA CYS A 359 2.86 1.20 -16.15
C CYS A 359 3.51 -0.13 -16.52
N VAL A 360 4.01 -0.88 -15.54
CA VAL A 360 4.39 -2.29 -15.71
C VAL A 360 3.50 -3.12 -14.80
N ILE A 361 2.62 -3.93 -15.38
CA ILE A 361 1.72 -4.83 -14.65
C ILE A 361 2.20 -6.25 -14.87
N SER A 362 2.44 -7.01 -13.81
CA SER A 362 2.83 -8.42 -13.94
C SER A 362 2.15 -9.34 -12.92
N GLY A 363 1.63 -10.49 -13.37
CA GLY A 363 0.92 -11.42 -12.48
C GLY A 363 0.26 -12.64 -13.15
N ASN A 364 -0.10 -13.65 -12.35
CA ASN A 364 -0.61 -14.94 -12.85
C ASN A 364 -2.14 -14.96 -13.07
N THR A 365 -2.90 -14.00 -12.53
CA THR A 365 -4.35 -13.87 -12.76
C THR A 365 -4.74 -12.43 -12.44
N ILE A 366 -5.20 -11.68 -13.44
CA ILE A 366 -5.60 -10.28 -13.29
C ILE A 366 -6.94 -10.05 -14.02
N ASN A 367 -7.99 -9.69 -13.27
CA ASN A 367 -9.20 -9.07 -13.80
C ASN A 367 -9.02 -7.55 -13.76
N TYR A 368 -9.13 -6.86 -14.90
CA TYR A 368 -8.66 -5.49 -15.05
C TYR A 368 -9.74 -4.56 -15.63
N MET A 369 -9.92 -3.38 -15.03
CA MET A 369 -10.59 -2.25 -15.65
C MET A 369 -9.55 -1.18 -16.00
N VAL A 370 -9.55 -0.75 -17.27
CA VAL A 370 -8.51 0.12 -17.83
C VAL A 370 -8.77 1.58 -17.46
N PRO A 371 -7.73 2.35 -17.09
CA PRO A 371 -7.84 3.79 -16.83
C PRO A 371 -8.19 4.62 -18.04
N HIS A 372 -8.61 5.86 -17.76
CA HIS A 372 -9.00 6.85 -18.74
C HIS A 372 -7.95 7.11 -19.84
N LEU A 373 -6.65 7.09 -19.49
CA LEU A 373 -5.55 7.30 -20.44
C LEU A 373 -4.25 6.62 -19.96
N VAL A 374 -3.68 5.71 -20.75
CA VAL A 374 -2.32 5.19 -20.52
C VAL A 374 -1.40 5.52 -21.68
N TYR A 375 -0.23 6.11 -21.41
CA TYR A 375 0.75 6.40 -22.46
C TYR A 375 1.57 5.16 -22.82
N TYR A 376 2.15 4.49 -21.81
CA TYR A 376 2.92 3.26 -21.97
C TYR A 376 2.50 2.23 -20.92
N CYS A 377 1.96 1.10 -21.35
CA CYS A 377 1.66 -0.04 -20.48
C CYS A 377 2.41 -1.29 -20.96
N THR A 378 3.16 -1.93 -20.07
CA THR A 378 3.70 -3.27 -20.28
C THR A 378 2.98 -4.25 -19.37
N VAL A 379 2.24 -5.19 -19.95
CA VAL A 379 1.50 -6.21 -19.20
C VAL A 379 2.19 -7.56 -19.38
N VAL A 380 2.60 -8.21 -18.30
CA VAL A 380 3.38 -9.46 -18.28
C VAL A 380 2.71 -10.51 -17.41
N GLY A 381 1.98 -11.47 -17.99
CA GLY A 381 1.24 -12.43 -17.16
C GLY A 381 0.23 -13.32 -17.86
N ASN A 382 -0.46 -14.15 -17.07
CA ASN A 382 -1.65 -14.90 -17.51
C ASN A 382 -2.88 -14.09 -17.11
N ILE A 383 -3.67 -13.65 -18.10
CA ILE A 383 -4.85 -12.81 -17.88
C ILE A 383 -6.09 -13.67 -18.09
N ILE A 384 -6.85 -13.88 -17.03
CA ILE A 384 -8.05 -14.72 -17.03
C ILE A 384 -9.21 -13.81 -16.63
N GLY A 385 -9.68 -13.03 -17.59
CA GLY A 385 -10.66 -11.98 -17.33
C GLY A 385 -11.05 -11.19 -18.57
N PRO A 386 -12.32 -10.76 -18.71
CA PRO A 386 -12.71 -9.86 -19.78
C PRO A 386 -12.11 -8.48 -19.58
N TRP A 387 -11.34 -8.03 -20.57
CA TRP A 387 -10.89 -6.65 -20.67
C TRP A 387 -12.03 -5.80 -21.24
N THR A 388 -12.84 -5.20 -20.35
CA THR A 388 -13.96 -4.33 -20.74
C THR A 388 -13.66 -2.89 -20.33
N GLY A 389 -12.98 -2.14 -21.21
CA GLY A 389 -12.83 -0.70 -21.08
C GLY A 389 -13.89 0.04 -21.89
N ALA A 390 -14.93 0.55 -21.24
CA ALA A 390 -15.90 1.42 -21.88
C ALA A 390 -15.33 2.85 -21.96
N ASN A 391 -14.74 3.22 -23.10
CA ASN A 391 -14.38 4.61 -23.52
C ASN A 391 -12.93 5.12 -23.34
N TYR A 392 -11.90 4.27 -23.23
CA TYR A 392 -10.58 4.76 -22.79
C TYR A 392 -9.41 4.33 -23.69
N GLY A 393 -8.43 5.22 -23.87
CA GLY A 393 -7.37 5.07 -24.86
C GLY A 393 -5.99 4.75 -24.31
N ILE A 394 -5.29 3.87 -25.02
CA ILE A 394 -3.91 3.48 -24.71
C ILE A 394 -3.01 3.83 -25.88
N THR A 395 -2.06 4.74 -25.67
CA THR A 395 -1.24 5.26 -26.77
C THR A 395 -0.22 4.21 -27.26
N HIS A 396 0.46 3.52 -26.34
CA HIS A 396 1.40 2.42 -26.64
C HIS A 396 1.22 1.27 -25.65
N SER A 397 0.92 0.07 -26.15
CA SER A 397 0.83 -1.16 -25.34
C SER A 397 1.84 -2.21 -25.79
N LYS A 398 2.55 -2.81 -24.83
CA LYS A 398 3.30 -4.05 -25.04
C LYS A 398 2.75 -5.13 -24.13
N VAL A 399 2.23 -6.19 -24.72
CA VAL A 399 1.65 -7.32 -23.97
C VAL A 399 2.53 -8.55 -24.17
N ASN A 400 3.04 -9.10 -23.08
CA ASN A 400 3.89 -10.30 -23.05
C ASN A 400 3.27 -11.33 -22.08
N GLY A 401 2.34 -12.17 -22.54
CA GLY A 401 1.59 -13.10 -21.67
C GLY A 401 1.23 -14.42 -22.33
N ASN A 402 1.06 -15.51 -21.57
CA ASN A 402 0.85 -16.84 -22.16
C ASN A 402 -0.61 -17.16 -22.50
N THR A 403 -1.61 -16.50 -21.89
CA THR A 403 -3.04 -16.83 -22.09
C THR A 403 -3.95 -15.64 -21.77
N PHE A 404 -4.93 -15.38 -22.66
CA PHE A 404 -6.04 -14.41 -22.51
C PHE A 404 -7.37 -15.09 -22.79
N SER A 405 -8.43 -14.74 -22.05
CA SER A 405 -9.79 -15.27 -22.24
C SER A 405 -10.76 -14.33 -22.95
N HIS A 406 -10.54 -13.00 -22.95
CA HIS A 406 -11.31 -12.02 -23.72
C HIS A 406 -10.62 -10.64 -23.67
N LEU A 407 -10.25 -10.05 -24.83
CA LEU A 407 -9.60 -8.73 -24.90
C LEU A 407 -10.38 -7.80 -25.83
N THR A 408 -10.94 -6.71 -25.29
CA THR A 408 -11.50 -5.62 -26.09
C THR A 408 -10.65 -4.37 -25.93
N THR A 409 -10.04 -3.87 -27.01
CA THR A 409 -9.24 -2.63 -27.00
C THR A 409 -9.98 -1.54 -27.79
N ARG A 410 -10.05 -0.33 -27.24
CA ARG A 410 -10.54 0.88 -27.92
C ARG A 410 -9.41 1.93 -27.91
N TYR A 411 -9.21 2.65 -29.02
CA TYR A 411 -8.24 3.77 -29.15
C TYR A 411 -6.76 3.41 -28.90
N THR A 412 -6.11 2.69 -29.81
CA THR A 412 -4.65 2.42 -29.71
C THR A 412 -3.87 2.85 -30.93
N ASN A 413 -2.75 3.56 -30.72
CA ASN A 413 -1.85 3.96 -31.81
C ASN A 413 -0.82 2.87 -32.14
N ASN A 414 -0.34 2.11 -31.15
CA ASN A 414 0.59 1.00 -31.38
C ASN A 414 0.35 -0.13 -30.37
N VAL A 415 0.11 -1.34 -30.86
CA VAL A 415 -0.04 -2.55 -30.04
C VAL A 415 0.99 -3.58 -30.53
N VAL A 416 1.89 -3.98 -29.64
CA VAL A 416 2.84 -5.08 -29.86
C VAL A 416 2.49 -6.23 -28.92
N TRP A 417 2.18 -7.40 -29.51
CA TRP A 417 1.83 -8.59 -28.75
C TRP A 417 2.79 -9.75 -29.02
N ASN A 418 3.36 -10.29 -27.93
CA ASN A 418 4.21 -11.48 -27.93
C ASN A 418 3.69 -12.49 -26.89
N GLY A 419 2.64 -13.23 -27.24
CA GLY A 419 2.10 -14.32 -26.42
C GLY A 419 2.26 -15.69 -27.06
N ASN A 420 1.72 -16.72 -26.39
CA ASN A 420 1.75 -18.10 -26.89
C ASN A 420 0.34 -18.63 -27.23
N ARG A 421 -0.74 -18.14 -26.59
CA ARG A 421 -2.10 -18.69 -26.73
C ARG A 421 -3.21 -17.68 -26.36
N HIS A 422 -4.35 -17.75 -27.03
CA HIS A 422 -5.55 -16.93 -26.84
C HIS A 422 -6.80 -17.82 -26.90
N ILE A 423 -7.69 -17.70 -25.91
CA ILE A 423 -8.84 -18.61 -25.67
C ILE A 423 -10.15 -17.79 -25.62
N GLY A 424 -10.31 -16.79 -26.50
CA GLY A 424 -11.49 -15.91 -26.49
C GLY A 424 -11.62 -14.97 -27.68
N GLU A 425 -12.69 -14.18 -27.69
CA GLU A 425 -12.90 -13.10 -28.67
C GLU A 425 -11.89 -11.96 -28.44
N PHE A 426 -11.27 -11.50 -29.53
CA PHE A 426 -10.36 -10.35 -29.55
C PHE A 426 -10.97 -9.26 -30.43
N LEU A 427 -11.36 -8.14 -29.83
CA LEU A 427 -12.04 -7.04 -30.51
C LEU A 427 -11.18 -5.78 -30.46
N ILE A 428 -10.80 -5.24 -31.62
CA ILE A 428 -10.18 -3.90 -31.74
C ILE A 428 -11.23 -2.96 -32.32
N GLU A 429 -11.54 -1.89 -31.59
CA GLU A 429 -12.46 -0.83 -32.01
C GLU A 429 -11.71 0.50 -32.21
N SER A 430 -11.63 0.96 -33.46
CA SER A 430 -11.07 2.29 -33.80
C SER A 430 -12.16 3.37 -33.77
N LEU A 431 -11.86 4.50 -33.15
CA LEU A 431 -12.66 5.73 -33.18
C LEU A 431 -11.81 6.89 -33.71
N THR A 432 -12.45 7.71 -34.54
CA THR A 432 -11.91 8.83 -35.32
C THR A 432 -10.98 9.74 -34.51
N ALA A 433 -9.68 9.71 -34.79
CA ALA A 433 -8.76 10.80 -34.45
C ALA A 433 -8.81 11.86 -35.57
N ALA A 434 -8.86 13.15 -35.22
CA ALA A 434 -8.85 14.25 -36.20
C ALA A 434 -7.50 14.44 -36.92
N THR A 435 -6.53 13.56 -36.66
CA THR A 435 -5.19 13.57 -37.26
C THR A 435 -4.82 12.15 -37.67
N PRO A 436 -4.25 11.93 -38.87
CA PRO A 436 -3.85 10.60 -39.31
C PRO A 436 -2.67 10.11 -38.46
N VAL A 437 -2.96 9.18 -37.55
CA VAL A 437 -1.91 8.47 -36.78
C VAL A 437 -1.71 7.11 -37.43
N ALA A 438 -0.46 6.79 -37.79
CA ALA A 438 -0.13 5.46 -38.28
C ALA A 438 -0.34 4.44 -37.17
N GLN A 439 -1.39 3.62 -37.30
CA GLN A 439 -1.62 2.49 -36.41
C GLN A 439 -0.80 1.30 -36.90
N GLN A 440 0.10 0.78 -36.05
CA GLN A 440 0.83 -0.46 -36.30
C GLN A 440 0.38 -1.53 -35.30
N PHE A 441 -0.19 -2.62 -35.82
CA PHE A 441 -0.46 -3.84 -35.05
C PHE A 441 0.57 -4.89 -35.41
N ASN A 442 1.38 -5.32 -34.44
CA ASN A 442 2.37 -6.39 -34.64
C ASN A 442 2.13 -7.53 -33.66
N CYS A 443 1.74 -8.67 -34.20
CA CYS A 443 1.40 -9.88 -33.46
C CYS A 443 2.25 -11.04 -33.97
N SER A 444 3.04 -11.67 -33.10
CA SER A 444 3.84 -12.84 -33.51
C SER A 444 3.88 -14.02 -32.55
N GLY A 445 3.81 -15.24 -33.12
CA GLY A 445 4.00 -16.51 -32.39
C GLY A 445 2.79 -17.11 -31.68
N ASN A 446 1.56 -16.64 -31.95
CA ASN A 446 0.39 -16.95 -31.11
C ASN A 446 -0.57 -18.01 -31.69
N LEU A 447 -1.23 -18.77 -30.83
CA LEU A 447 -2.41 -19.59 -31.15
C LEU A 447 -3.69 -18.85 -30.75
N PHE A 448 -4.63 -18.62 -31.66
CA PHE A 448 -5.97 -18.09 -31.39
C PHE A 448 -7.02 -19.19 -31.53
N GLU A 449 -7.67 -19.56 -30.43
CA GLU A 449 -8.72 -20.59 -30.41
C GLU A 449 -10.08 -20.04 -30.86
N ASP A 450 -10.31 -18.73 -30.68
CA ASP A 450 -11.55 -18.02 -31.02
C ASP A 450 -11.31 -16.92 -32.07
N SER A 451 -12.39 -16.27 -32.52
CA SER A 451 -12.34 -15.26 -33.59
C SER A 451 -11.64 -13.98 -33.17
N VAL A 452 -10.80 -13.45 -34.06
CA VAL A 452 -10.26 -12.09 -33.98
C VAL A 452 -11.09 -11.19 -34.88
N THR A 453 -11.66 -10.11 -34.32
CA THR A 453 -12.51 -9.16 -35.04
C THR A 453 -11.91 -7.75 -34.95
N PHE A 454 -11.64 -7.15 -36.11
CA PHE A 454 -11.34 -5.72 -36.21
C PHE A 454 -12.62 -4.97 -36.59
N ARG A 455 -13.12 -4.11 -35.69
CA ARG A 455 -14.28 -3.24 -35.93
C ARG A 455 -13.85 -1.78 -35.97
N HIS A 456 -14.52 -1.00 -36.81
CA HIS A 456 -14.44 0.45 -36.76
C HIS A 456 -15.80 0.94 -36.26
N SER A 457 -15.85 1.60 -35.10
CA SER A 457 -17.13 2.12 -34.58
C SER A 457 -17.45 3.44 -35.27
N ALA A 458 -18.64 3.53 -35.87
CA ALA A 458 -19.14 4.72 -36.56
C ALA A 458 -19.36 5.86 -35.54
N GLY A 459 -18.54 6.90 -35.64
CA GLY A 459 -18.76 8.19 -34.99
C GLY A 459 -19.04 9.23 -36.08
N GLN A 460 -20.17 9.92 -36.00
CA GLN A 460 -20.58 10.96 -36.96
C GLN A 460 -19.55 12.09 -37.06
N VAL A 461 -18.59 11.99 -37.98
CA VAL A 461 -17.90 13.16 -38.54
C VAL A 461 -17.74 12.94 -40.04
N ALA A 462 -18.50 13.70 -40.81
CA ALA A 462 -18.35 13.77 -42.25
C ALA A 462 -17.01 14.43 -42.58
N SER A 463 -16.26 13.79 -43.49
CA SER A 463 -15.30 14.39 -44.43
C SER A 463 -13.79 14.37 -44.21
N ASP A 464 -13.18 13.55 -43.36
CA ASP A 464 -11.71 13.41 -43.38
C ASP A 464 -11.21 11.95 -43.43
N THR A 465 -10.18 11.74 -44.27
CA THR A 465 -9.53 10.46 -44.59
C THR A 465 -8.81 9.87 -43.37
N ASN A 466 -9.45 8.92 -42.69
CA ASN A 466 -8.82 8.08 -41.68
C ASN A 466 -8.36 6.76 -42.31
N SER A 467 -7.04 6.51 -42.28
CA SER A 467 -6.44 5.29 -42.82
C SER A 467 -5.76 4.47 -41.73
N LEU A 468 -6.11 3.19 -41.62
CA LEU A 468 -5.33 2.22 -40.87
C LEU A 468 -4.12 1.85 -41.74
N ASN A 469 -2.92 2.28 -41.34
CA ASN A 469 -1.76 2.32 -42.24
C ASN A 469 -1.01 0.98 -42.36
N GLU A 470 -0.95 0.15 -41.31
CA GLU A 470 -0.25 -1.14 -41.38
C GLU A 470 -0.73 -2.14 -40.32
N VAL A 471 -1.27 -3.28 -40.77
CA VAL A 471 -1.50 -4.47 -39.92
C VAL A 471 -0.48 -5.53 -40.32
N SER A 472 0.38 -5.95 -39.38
CA SER A 472 1.35 -7.02 -39.57
C SER A 472 1.08 -8.18 -38.60
N ILE A 473 0.67 -9.32 -39.16
CA ILE A 473 0.39 -10.54 -38.39
C ILE A 473 1.38 -11.61 -38.87
N ASN A 474 2.35 -11.99 -38.02
CA ASN A 474 3.44 -12.89 -38.39
C ASN A 474 3.52 -14.10 -37.45
N GLY A 475 3.22 -15.30 -37.94
CA GLY A 475 3.54 -16.55 -37.21
C GLY A 475 2.47 -16.94 -36.21
N ASN A 476 1.21 -16.67 -36.53
CA ASN A 476 0.06 -16.98 -35.68
C ASN A 476 -0.81 -18.09 -36.33
N THR A 477 -1.48 -18.89 -35.50
CA THR A 477 -2.46 -19.91 -35.91
C THR A 477 -3.85 -19.48 -35.45
N PHE A 478 -4.87 -19.56 -36.32
CA PHE A 478 -6.26 -19.25 -35.98
C PHE A 478 -7.11 -20.52 -36.13
N GLU A 479 -7.82 -20.94 -35.08
CA GLU A 479 -8.70 -22.12 -35.12
C GLU A 479 -10.12 -21.75 -35.57
N SER A 480 -10.65 -20.60 -35.12
CA SER A 480 -12.05 -20.19 -35.36
C SER A 480 -12.25 -19.06 -36.39
N GLY A 481 -11.16 -18.55 -36.98
CA GLY A 481 -11.20 -17.57 -38.09
C GLY A 481 -10.76 -16.14 -37.74
N LEU A 482 -10.59 -15.32 -38.77
CA LEU A 482 -10.20 -13.90 -38.70
C LEU A 482 -11.23 -13.05 -39.46
N ILE A 483 -11.80 -12.04 -38.81
CA ILE A 483 -12.75 -11.10 -39.40
C ILE A 483 -12.12 -9.70 -39.41
N ILE A 484 -11.96 -9.14 -40.61
CA ILE A 484 -11.48 -7.77 -40.79
C ILE A 484 -12.61 -6.94 -41.41
N GLY A 485 -13.08 -5.92 -40.69
CA GLY A 485 -13.95 -4.88 -41.25
C GLY A 485 -15.46 -5.13 -41.14
N GLN A 486 -15.99 -5.47 -39.96
CA GLN A 486 -17.45 -5.43 -39.80
C GLN A 486 -17.92 -3.97 -39.68
N ALA A 487 -18.36 -3.39 -40.79
CA ALA A 487 -18.89 -2.03 -40.83
C ALA A 487 -20.31 -1.95 -40.21
N GLY A 488 -20.56 -0.87 -39.47
CA GLY A 488 -21.93 -0.36 -39.30
C GLY A 488 -22.35 0.35 -40.58
N GLU A 489 -23.63 0.25 -40.96
CA GLU A 489 -24.20 0.40 -42.31
C GLU A 489 -23.94 1.71 -43.12
N THR A 490 -23.00 2.63 -42.81
CA THR A 490 -22.98 3.95 -43.47
C THR A 490 -21.65 4.68 -43.78
N ASP A 491 -20.45 4.17 -43.47
CA ASP A 491 -19.22 5.00 -43.59
C ASP A 491 -18.14 4.47 -44.56
N GLN A 492 -17.38 5.40 -45.17
CA GLN A 492 -16.27 5.15 -46.11
C GLN A 492 -14.96 4.80 -45.37
N HIS A 493 -14.23 3.77 -45.82
CA HIS A 493 -12.99 3.31 -45.18
C HIS A 493 -11.82 3.16 -46.17
N ASN A 494 -10.62 3.63 -45.81
CA ASN A 494 -9.38 3.47 -46.59
C ASN A 494 -8.37 2.58 -45.84
N TRP A 495 -7.99 1.45 -46.45
CA TRP A 495 -6.92 0.56 -45.95
C TRP A 495 -5.72 0.65 -46.89
N THR A 496 -4.61 1.20 -46.42
CA THR A 496 -3.46 1.57 -47.28
C THR A 496 -2.53 0.38 -47.55
N ARG A 497 -2.26 -0.47 -46.56
CA ARG A 497 -1.37 -1.64 -46.70
C ARG A 497 -1.63 -2.69 -45.60
N SER A 498 -1.90 -3.93 -45.99
CA SER A 498 -1.98 -5.08 -45.06
C SER A 498 -0.99 -6.17 -45.48
N ILE A 499 -0.12 -6.61 -44.56
CA ILE A 499 0.86 -7.67 -44.80
C ILE A 499 0.58 -8.82 -43.83
N PHE A 500 0.10 -9.93 -44.36
CA PHE A 500 -0.07 -11.19 -43.64
C PHE A 500 1.05 -12.12 -44.05
N SER A 501 1.79 -12.70 -43.10
CA SER A 501 2.69 -13.81 -43.43
C SER A 501 2.42 -14.99 -42.49
N ASN A 502 2.41 -16.25 -43.00
CA ASN A 502 2.59 -17.56 -42.31
C ASN A 502 1.57 -18.71 -42.59
N ASN A 503 1.88 -19.90 -42.04
CA ASN A 503 1.09 -21.15 -42.04
C ASN A 503 -0.25 -20.96 -41.30
N CYS A 504 -1.35 -21.01 -42.03
CA CYS A 504 -2.70 -20.76 -41.54
C CYS A 504 -3.41 -22.07 -41.16
N GLY A 505 -4.08 -22.06 -40.01
CA GLY A 505 -4.99 -23.13 -39.55
C GLY A 505 -6.32 -23.14 -40.32
N THR A 506 -7.24 -24.03 -39.90
CA THR A 506 -8.49 -24.44 -40.58
C THR A 506 -9.65 -23.42 -40.59
N GLY A 507 -9.39 -22.12 -40.41
CA GLY A 507 -10.43 -21.10 -40.14
C GLY A 507 -11.08 -20.46 -41.37
N HIS A 508 -12.23 -19.79 -41.16
CA HIS A 508 -12.91 -18.94 -42.15
C HIS A 508 -12.32 -17.53 -42.12
N TRP A 509 -12.00 -16.96 -43.29
CA TRP A 509 -11.43 -15.62 -43.42
C TRP A 509 -12.43 -14.74 -44.16
N VAL A 510 -12.87 -13.65 -43.53
CA VAL A 510 -13.85 -12.73 -44.13
C VAL A 510 -13.28 -11.32 -44.18
N PHE A 511 -13.12 -10.82 -45.40
CA PHE A 511 -12.83 -9.41 -45.66
C PHE A 511 -14.12 -8.75 -46.12
N ASN A 512 -14.69 -7.86 -45.30
CA ASN A 512 -15.88 -7.10 -45.67
C ASN A 512 -15.52 -5.65 -45.94
N ALA A 513 -15.77 -5.17 -47.16
CA ALA A 513 -15.54 -3.79 -47.57
C ALA A 513 -16.85 -3.21 -48.13
N ASP A 514 -17.42 -2.24 -47.41
CA ASP A 514 -18.61 -1.52 -47.85
C ASP A 514 -18.21 -0.23 -48.59
N ASN A 515 -18.55 -0.19 -49.87
CA ASN A 515 -18.64 0.95 -50.81
C ASN A 515 -17.45 1.92 -51.03
N THR A 516 -17.14 2.07 -52.32
CA THR A 516 -16.52 3.21 -53.04
C THR A 516 -15.03 3.56 -52.87
N ASN A 517 -14.27 3.01 -51.92
CA ASN A 517 -12.81 3.17 -51.91
C ASN A 517 -12.04 1.83 -51.83
N ALA A 518 -10.91 1.78 -52.54
CA ALA A 518 -10.14 0.56 -52.78
C ALA A 518 -9.33 0.12 -51.54
N LEU A 519 -9.38 -1.19 -51.25
CA LEU A 519 -8.23 -1.87 -50.64
C LEU A 519 -7.04 -1.67 -51.58
N GLN A 520 -6.02 -0.93 -51.15
CA GLN A 520 -4.89 -0.60 -52.03
C GLN A 520 -3.88 -1.76 -52.16
N GLU A 521 -3.57 -2.46 -51.07
CA GLU A 521 -2.60 -3.57 -51.11
C GLU A 521 -2.89 -4.61 -50.01
N VAL A 522 -3.17 -5.87 -50.42
CA VAL A 522 -3.24 -7.03 -49.52
C VAL A 522 -2.16 -8.02 -49.94
N ASN A 523 -1.08 -8.10 -49.16
CA ASN A 523 -0.06 -9.11 -49.34
C ASN A 523 -0.30 -10.27 -48.37
N ILE A 524 -0.67 -11.44 -48.90
CA ILE A 524 -0.76 -12.69 -48.13
C ILE A 524 0.42 -13.59 -48.51
N ILE A 525 1.38 -13.73 -47.61
CA ILE A 525 2.64 -14.47 -47.80
C ILE A 525 2.64 -15.67 -46.84
N GLY A 526 1.88 -16.72 -47.16
CA GLY A 526 1.77 -17.93 -46.34
C GLY A 526 2.19 -19.19 -47.10
N ASN A 527 2.58 -20.26 -46.40
CA ASN A 527 2.95 -21.55 -47.01
C ASN A 527 1.83 -22.62 -46.95
N ASN A 528 0.72 -22.36 -46.25
CA ASN A 528 -0.44 -23.26 -46.13
C ASN A 528 -1.68 -22.47 -45.73
N ILE A 529 -2.69 -22.34 -46.60
CA ILE A 529 -4.02 -21.85 -46.22
C ILE A 529 -4.97 -23.03 -46.33
N ASN A 530 -5.44 -23.55 -45.20
CA ASN A 530 -6.51 -24.55 -45.16
C ASN A 530 -7.76 -23.83 -44.67
N GLY A 531 -8.66 -23.41 -45.55
CA GLY A 531 -9.87 -22.67 -45.14
C GLY A 531 -10.49 -21.91 -46.30
N ASN A 532 -11.73 -21.45 -46.15
CA ASN A 532 -12.35 -20.56 -47.13
C ASN A 532 -11.87 -19.14 -46.91
N LEU A 533 -11.53 -18.48 -48.02
CA LEU A 533 -11.23 -17.06 -48.09
C LEU A 533 -12.40 -16.39 -48.81
N ASP A 534 -13.23 -15.67 -48.05
CA ASP A 534 -14.38 -14.94 -48.57
C ASP A 534 -14.08 -13.44 -48.62
N PHE A 535 -14.28 -12.86 -49.81
CA PHE A 535 -14.36 -11.42 -49.99
C PHE A 535 -15.85 -11.07 -50.13
N VAL A 536 -16.38 -10.34 -49.16
CA VAL A 536 -17.76 -9.87 -49.17
C VAL A 536 -17.73 -8.39 -49.50
N CYS A 537 -18.24 -8.02 -50.68
CA CYS A 537 -18.50 -6.63 -51.04
C CYS A 537 -19.98 -6.35 -50.81
N GLY A 538 -20.30 -5.31 -50.04
CA GLY A 538 -21.68 -4.86 -49.85
C GLY A 538 -22.36 -4.55 -51.18
N ALA A 539 -23.67 -4.86 -51.27
CA ALA A 539 -24.48 -4.63 -52.45
C ALA A 539 -24.75 -3.12 -52.67
N GLY A 540 -23.80 -2.41 -53.26
CA GLY A 540 -23.94 -1.04 -53.75
C GLY A 540 -23.45 -0.92 -55.19
N ASP A 541 -24.15 -0.14 -56.03
CA ASP A 541 -23.74 0.13 -57.41
C ASP A 541 -22.36 0.83 -57.44
N LEU A 542 -21.38 0.19 -58.08
CA LEU A 542 -20.03 0.72 -58.32
C LEU A 542 -20.07 1.76 -59.45
N ASP A 543 -20.31 3.03 -59.12
CA ASP A 543 -19.92 4.15 -59.98
C ASP A 543 -18.51 4.62 -59.57
N MET A 544 -17.49 4.29 -60.39
CA MET A 544 -16.11 4.75 -60.18
C MET A 544 -15.96 6.21 -60.64
N PRO A 545 -15.58 7.17 -59.77
CA PRO A 545 -15.08 8.46 -60.21
C PRO A 545 -13.67 8.30 -60.78
N ALA A 546 -13.40 8.93 -61.92
CA ALA A 546 -12.07 8.99 -62.51
C ALA A 546 -11.15 9.91 -61.70
N ALA A 547 -10.47 9.40 -60.65
CA ALA A 547 -9.23 9.95 -60.12
C ALA A 547 -8.59 9.03 -59.05
N ALA A 548 -7.26 8.98 -59.09
CA ALA A 548 -6.28 8.31 -58.21
C ALA A 548 -5.88 6.87 -58.59
N ASP A 549 -4.65 6.76 -59.11
CA ASP A 549 -3.90 5.55 -59.42
C ASP A 549 -3.69 4.68 -58.17
N GLY A 550 -4.49 3.62 -58.00
CA GLY A 550 -4.29 2.60 -56.99
C GLY A 550 -4.56 1.23 -57.57
N ASP A 551 -3.49 0.50 -57.91
CA ASP A 551 -3.57 -0.88 -58.40
C ASP A 551 -3.86 -1.85 -57.25
N LEU A 552 -4.87 -2.71 -57.39
CA LEU A 552 -5.08 -3.83 -56.48
C LEU A 552 -4.08 -4.95 -56.84
N HIS A 553 -3.00 -5.08 -56.07
CA HIS A 553 -2.07 -6.20 -56.18
C HIS A 553 -2.48 -7.33 -55.23
N ILE A 554 -2.95 -8.46 -55.79
CA ILE A 554 -3.07 -9.73 -55.05
C ILE A 554 -1.90 -10.62 -55.49
N ILE A 555 -0.85 -10.67 -54.68
CA ILE A 555 0.29 -11.57 -54.89
C ILE A 555 0.12 -12.77 -53.97
N ALA A 556 -0.49 -13.85 -54.48
CA ALA A 556 -0.51 -15.15 -53.81
C ALA A 556 0.66 -16.00 -54.32
N LEU A 557 1.74 -16.10 -53.53
CA LEU A 557 2.83 -17.04 -53.79
C LEU A 557 2.58 -18.31 -52.98
N ASN A 558 1.92 -19.30 -53.56
CA ASN A 558 1.74 -20.61 -52.91
C ASN A 558 2.33 -21.76 -53.73
N TYR A 559 3.00 -22.67 -53.02
CA TYR A 559 3.30 -24.04 -53.42
C TYR A 559 2.19 -24.91 -52.83
N PHE A 560 1.26 -25.42 -53.63
CA PHE A 560 0.25 -26.36 -53.14
C PHE A 560 0.91 -27.73 -52.94
N SER A 561 1.38 -28.03 -51.74
CA SER A 561 1.85 -29.39 -51.43
C SER A 561 0.63 -30.31 -51.24
N SER A 562 0.48 -31.27 -52.15
CA SER A 562 -0.59 -32.27 -52.11
C SER A 562 -0.38 -33.24 -50.94
N TYR A 563 -1.21 -33.15 -49.90
CA TYR A 563 -1.52 -34.26 -48.99
C TYR A 563 -3.02 -34.54 -49.06
N PRO A 564 -3.47 -35.80 -49.18
CA PRO A 564 -4.85 -36.09 -49.58
C PRO A 564 -5.77 -36.14 -48.36
N ALA A 565 -6.55 -35.08 -48.12
CA ALA A 565 -7.79 -35.18 -47.34
C ALA A 565 -8.72 -34.00 -47.63
N ASN A 566 -9.79 -34.28 -48.40
CA ASN A 566 -11.09 -33.60 -48.45
C ASN A 566 -11.16 -32.12 -48.02
N GLY A 567 -10.78 -31.22 -48.92
CA GLY A 567 -11.16 -29.81 -48.87
C GLY A 567 -10.98 -29.19 -50.26
N THR A 568 -12.07 -28.80 -50.91
CA THR A 568 -12.01 -28.07 -52.19
C THR A 568 -11.73 -26.61 -51.86
N ALA A 569 -10.51 -26.13 -52.08
CA ALA A 569 -10.25 -24.69 -52.07
C ALA A 569 -10.84 -24.10 -53.35
N ALA A 570 -11.98 -23.42 -53.25
CA ALA A 570 -12.58 -22.66 -54.35
C ALA A 570 -12.46 -21.17 -54.03
N MET A 571 -11.78 -20.42 -54.90
CA MET A 571 -11.91 -18.97 -54.91
C MET A 571 -13.22 -18.64 -55.65
N VAL A 572 -14.28 -18.31 -54.92
CA VAL A 572 -15.55 -17.87 -55.50
C VAL A 572 -15.54 -16.35 -55.53
N ILE A 573 -15.35 -15.77 -56.72
CA ILE A 573 -15.64 -14.35 -56.94
C ILE A 573 -17.09 -14.29 -57.42
N ASP A 574 -18.03 -14.04 -56.51
CA ASP A 574 -19.43 -13.86 -56.87
C ASP A 574 -19.71 -12.36 -57.13
N ASN A 575 -20.52 -12.05 -58.15
CA ASN A 575 -20.88 -10.70 -58.63
C ASN A 575 -19.84 -9.82 -59.37
N ALA A 576 -18.90 -10.38 -60.14
CA ALA A 576 -18.11 -9.58 -61.09
C ALA A 576 -18.92 -9.28 -62.38
N LYS A 577 -19.49 -8.07 -62.52
CA LYS A 577 -20.26 -7.69 -63.73
C LYS A 577 -19.42 -7.37 -64.98
N SER A 578 -18.11 -7.16 -64.88
CA SER A 578 -17.17 -7.22 -66.01
C SER A 578 -15.73 -7.00 -65.53
N LEU A 579 -14.79 -7.87 -65.91
CA LEU A 579 -13.36 -7.56 -65.89
C LEU A 579 -13.06 -6.65 -67.10
N GLY A 580 -13.14 -5.34 -66.90
CA GLY A 580 -12.77 -4.36 -67.92
C GLY A 580 -11.25 -4.24 -68.04
N TRP A 581 -10.71 -4.53 -69.22
CA TRP A 581 -9.30 -4.29 -69.52
C TRP A 581 -9.13 -2.81 -69.86
N GLY A 582 -8.63 -2.02 -68.90
CA GLY A 582 -8.19 -0.65 -69.16
C GLY A 582 -6.96 -0.66 -70.09
N THR A 583 -6.96 0.16 -71.13
CA THR A 583 -5.88 0.27 -72.13
C THR A 583 -4.73 1.15 -71.65
N GLY A 584 -4.28 0.98 -70.40
CA GLY A 584 -3.09 1.62 -69.83
C GLY A 584 -1.99 0.57 -69.62
N ASP A 585 -0.73 0.96 -69.87
CA ASP A 585 0.42 0.08 -70.13
C ASP A 585 0.95 -0.80 -68.97
N ASP A 586 0.19 -1.08 -67.91
CA ASP A 586 0.61 -1.99 -66.83
C ASP A 586 -0.38 -3.15 -66.66
N GLY A 587 0.03 -4.33 -67.12
CA GLY A 587 -0.80 -5.54 -67.15
C GLY A 587 -0.92 -6.21 -65.78
N ALA A 588 -2.14 -6.66 -65.45
CA ALA A 588 -2.38 -7.60 -64.35
C ALA A 588 -1.70 -8.96 -64.65
N VAL A 589 -0.73 -9.34 -63.82
CA VAL A 589 -0.07 -10.66 -63.88
C VAL A 589 -0.82 -11.63 -62.97
N ILE A 590 -1.71 -12.45 -63.53
CA ILE A 590 -2.15 -13.69 -62.88
C ILE A 590 -1.09 -14.75 -63.18
N GLY A 591 -0.09 -14.87 -62.30
CA GLY A 591 0.92 -15.91 -62.38
C GLY A 591 0.31 -17.26 -62.03
N SER A 592 -0.04 -18.08 -63.02
CA SER A 592 -0.28 -19.50 -62.79
C SER A 592 1.05 -20.21 -62.54
N ASN A 593 1.33 -20.63 -61.32
CA ASN A 593 2.27 -21.71 -61.05
C ASN A 593 1.50 -22.91 -60.52
N LYS A 594 1.85 -24.10 -61.03
CA LYS A 594 1.24 -25.37 -60.68
C LYS A 594 1.60 -25.81 -59.27
#